data_AF-A0A3N5HP36-F1
#
_entry.id   AF-A0A3N5HP36-F1
#
_cell.length_a   1.000
_cell.length_b   1.000
_cell.length_c   1.000
_cell.angle_alpha   90.00
_cell.angle_beta   90.00
_cell.angle_gamma   90.00
#
_symmetry.space_group_name_H-M   'P 1'
#
loop_
_entity.id
_entity.type
_entity.pdbx_description
1 polymer ?
#
loop_
_entity_poly.entity_id
_entity_poly.type
_entity_poly.pdbx_seq_one_letter_code
_entity_poly.pdbx_strand_id
1 'polypeptide(L)'
;MWPLLSAVLVASAASPDVPVLGRDVAADGRLDSAEWAGAREVRADGMRIRLGRRGDVLAVAVELEATGISSLLVAAGDRVWVLHASAALGTGEYRCATDGACARTREFDYRCRDPSNAPASVACRKEFRSADGWIASVDPSGTRTREFLIDLRRFGTSRTPLSLAVTGLVLPDRALRWPAGDDDAGSVKLQQGFLEERMRFTPRSWFGIGR
;
A
#
# COMPACT_ATOMS: atom_id res chain seq x y z
N MET A 1 15.71 -33.30 -35.48
CA MET A 1 16.38 -32.08 -34.96
C MET A 1 15.38 -31.31 -34.12
N TRP A 2 15.50 -31.34 -32.80
CA TRP A 2 14.66 -30.57 -31.89
C TRP A 2 15.45 -29.38 -31.34
N PRO A 3 14.90 -28.16 -31.31
CA PRO A 3 15.59 -27.02 -30.74
C PRO A 3 15.53 -27.13 -29.21
N LEU A 4 16.71 -27.07 -28.58
CA LEU A 4 16.85 -26.90 -27.14
C LEU A 4 16.39 -25.48 -26.77
N LEU A 5 15.21 -25.37 -26.18
CA LEU A 5 14.74 -24.15 -25.52
C LEU A 5 15.67 -23.87 -24.32
N SER A 6 16.54 -22.89 -24.48
CA SER A 6 17.36 -22.36 -23.38
C SER A 6 16.44 -21.57 -22.45
N ALA A 7 16.12 -22.15 -21.29
CA ALA A 7 15.46 -21.43 -20.21
C ALA A 7 16.46 -20.44 -19.62
N VAL A 8 16.28 -19.15 -19.89
CA VAL A 8 16.99 -18.08 -19.18
C VAL A 8 16.45 -18.05 -17.76
N LEU A 9 17.20 -18.61 -16.82
CA LEU A 9 17.00 -18.39 -15.39
C LEU A 9 17.30 -16.92 -15.10
N VAL A 10 16.27 -16.09 -15.13
CA VAL A 10 16.35 -14.74 -14.56
C VAL A 10 16.45 -14.92 -13.05
N ALA A 11 17.66 -14.77 -12.52
CA ALA A 11 17.89 -14.74 -11.09
C ALA A 11 17.04 -13.60 -10.50
N SER A 12 16.07 -13.95 -9.65
CA SER A 12 15.33 -12.98 -8.85
C SER A 12 16.35 -12.26 -7.98
N ALA A 13 16.62 -10.98 -8.26
CA ALA A 13 17.38 -10.13 -7.37
C ALA A 13 16.75 -10.22 -5.98
N ALA A 14 17.56 -10.53 -4.96
CA ALA A 14 17.12 -10.56 -3.58
C ALA A 14 16.37 -9.26 -3.26
N SER A 15 15.12 -9.34 -2.83
CA SER A 15 14.33 -8.16 -2.48
C SER A 15 15.07 -7.40 -1.37
N PRO A 16 15.38 -6.11 -1.54
CA PRO A 16 16.10 -5.38 -0.51
C PRO A 16 15.23 -5.28 0.74
N ASP A 17 15.72 -5.86 1.84
CA ASP A 17 15.00 -6.00 3.10
C ASP A 17 14.41 -4.66 3.59
N VAL A 18 13.21 -4.72 4.15
CA VAL A 18 12.60 -3.59 4.87
C VAL A 18 13.30 -3.47 6.23
N PRO A 19 13.92 -2.33 6.57
CA PRO A 19 14.64 -2.17 7.83
C PRO A 19 13.76 -2.36 9.06
N VAL A 20 14.32 -2.93 10.12
CA VAL A 20 13.65 -3.02 11.42
C VAL A 20 13.74 -1.68 12.15
N LEU A 21 12.60 -1.15 12.59
CA LEU A 21 12.51 0.12 13.30
C LEU A 21 12.77 -0.03 14.80
N GLY A 22 13.45 0.96 15.38
CA GLY A 22 13.76 1.01 16.82
C GLY A 22 12.54 1.32 17.71
N ARG A 23 11.44 1.84 17.13
CA ARG A 23 10.19 2.19 17.82
C ARG A 23 8.97 1.78 17.02
N ASP A 24 7.83 1.70 17.70
CA ASP A 24 6.53 1.55 17.05
C ASP A 24 6.14 2.89 16.43
N VAL A 25 5.58 2.84 15.22
CA VAL A 25 5.04 4.01 14.50
C VAL A 25 3.56 4.17 14.84
N ALA A 26 3.13 5.40 15.09
CA ALA A 26 1.72 5.75 15.17
C ALA A 26 1.20 6.18 13.79
N ALA A 27 0.01 5.71 13.39
CA ALA A 27 -0.64 6.20 12.18
C ALA A 27 -1.44 7.49 12.46
N ASP A 28 -0.77 8.53 12.95
CA ASP A 28 -1.41 9.79 13.37
C ASP A 28 -1.21 10.95 12.39
N GLY A 29 -0.46 10.72 11.30
CA GLY A 29 -0.19 11.68 10.24
C GLY A 29 1.02 12.55 10.53
N ARG A 30 1.84 12.22 11.53
CA ARG A 30 3.05 12.96 11.91
C ARG A 30 4.28 12.09 11.78
N LEU A 31 5.19 12.51 10.92
CA LEU A 31 6.48 11.85 10.72
C LEU A 31 7.46 12.19 11.84
N ASP A 32 7.28 11.56 13.00
CA ASP A 32 8.21 11.70 14.12
C ASP A 32 9.58 11.08 13.78
N SER A 33 10.63 11.89 13.94
CA SER A 33 11.99 11.48 13.57
C SER A 33 12.51 10.27 14.34
N ALA A 34 12.05 10.06 15.58
CA ALA A 34 12.46 8.93 16.40
C ALA A 34 11.68 7.65 16.05
N GLU A 35 10.43 7.76 15.62
CA GLU A 35 9.65 6.62 15.10
C GLU A 35 10.22 6.11 13.76
N TRP A 36 10.60 7.03 12.88
CA TRP A 36 11.10 6.72 11.53
C TRP A 36 12.63 6.60 11.44
N ALA A 37 13.34 6.60 12.57
CA ALA A 37 14.79 6.45 12.61
C ALA A 37 15.22 5.09 12.02
N GLY A 38 16.09 5.12 11.02
CA GLY A 38 16.58 3.92 10.31
C GLY A 38 15.62 3.38 9.25
N ALA A 39 14.49 4.03 9.01
CA ALA A 39 13.60 3.68 7.91
C ALA A 39 14.32 3.84 6.57
N ARG A 40 13.98 2.96 5.62
CA ARG A 40 14.39 3.12 4.23
C ARG A 40 13.61 4.26 3.61
N GLU A 41 14.30 5.23 3.04
CA GLU A 41 13.67 6.31 2.29
C GLU A 41 13.78 6.08 0.78
N VAL A 42 12.69 6.31 0.06
CA VAL A 42 12.62 6.28 -1.40
C VAL A 42 12.04 7.60 -1.87
N ARG A 43 12.65 8.19 -2.90
CA ARG A 43 12.10 9.33 -3.64
C ARG A 43 11.64 8.84 -5.00
N ALA A 44 10.39 9.08 -5.33
CA ALA A 44 9.78 8.68 -6.60
C ALA A 44 8.78 9.74 -7.01
N ASP A 45 8.97 10.34 -8.19
CA ASP A 45 8.14 11.38 -8.82
C ASP A 45 7.09 12.05 -7.91
N GLY A 46 7.45 13.17 -7.25
CA GLY A 46 6.53 13.91 -6.38
C GLY A 46 6.17 13.25 -5.04
N MET A 47 6.72 12.05 -4.75
CA MET A 47 6.54 11.33 -3.49
C MET A 47 7.87 11.08 -2.77
N ARG A 48 7.82 11.19 -1.45
CA ARG A 48 8.82 10.69 -0.51
C ARG A 48 8.18 9.58 0.32
N ILE A 49 8.71 8.38 0.21
CA ILE A 49 8.19 7.18 0.85
C ILE A 49 9.18 6.73 1.92
N ARG A 50 8.71 6.40 3.12
CA ARG A 50 9.52 5.72 4.14
C ARG A 50 8.94 4.36 4.45
N LEU A 51 9.82 3.38 4.53
CA LEU A 51 9.49 1.97 4.75
C LEU A 51 10.28 1.48 5.96
N GLY A 52 9.60 0.89 6.92
CA GLY A 52 10.22 0.21 8.04
C GLY A 52 9.28 -0.85 8.59
N ARG A 53 9.81 -1.79 9.37
CA ARG A 53 8.99 -2.82 9.99
C ARG A 53 9.31 -2.99 11.47
N ARG A 54 8.32 -3.45 12.23
CA ARG A 54 8.52 -3.88 13.61
C ARG A 54 7.67 -5.11 13.88
N GLY A 55 8.34 -6.24 14.12
CA GLY A 55 7.70 -7.54 14.11
C GLY A 55 7.00 -7.80 12.76
N ASP A 56 5.73 -8.21 12.82
CA ASP A 56 4.87 -8.45 11.66
C ASP A 56 4.18 -7.20 11.09
N VAL A 57 4.51 -6.00 11.59
CA VAL A 57 3.90 -4.76 11.12
C VAL A 57 4.85 -4.05 10.17
N LEU A 58 4.39 -3.82 8.94
CA LEU A 58 5.02 -2.89 7.99
C LEU A 58 4.44 -1.49 8.22
N ALA A 59 5.32 -0.53 8.43
CA ALA A 59 5.02 0.89 8.46
C ALA A 59 5.42 1.52 7.13
N VAL A 60 4.49 2.28 6.53
CA VAL A 60 4.73 3.03 5.30
C VAL A 60 4.30 4.48 5.52
N ALA A 61 5.22 5.42 5.37
CA ALA A 61 4.89 6.83 5.25
C ALA A 61 4.92 7.23 3.78
N VAL A 62 3.93 8.00 3.37
CA VAL A 62 3.85 8.63 2.04
C VAL A 62 3.72 10.12 2.26
N GLU A 63 4.70 10.86 1.78
CA GLU A 63 4.64 12.32 1.72
C GLU A 63 4.61 12.76 0.25
N LEU A 64 3.54 13.46 -0.13
CA LEU A 64 3.34 14.03 -1.44
C LEU A 64 3.87 15.47 -1.47
N GLU A 65 4.27 15.93 -2.66
CA GLU A 65 4.71 17.32 -2.88
C GLU A 65 3.59 18.36 -2.61
N ALA A 66 2.33 17.97 -2.72
CA ALA A 66 1.15 18.79 -2.50
C ALA A 66 0.02 17.96 -1.86
N THR A 67 -1.04 18.63 -1.39
CA THR A 67 -2.16 17.96 -0.70
C THR A 67 -2.79 16.90 -1.60
N GLY A 68 -3.06 15.73 -1.03
CA GLY A 68 -3.54 14.61 -1.81
C GLY A 68 -4.13 13.45 -1.02
N ILE A 69 -4.32 12.38 -1.76
CA ILE A 69 -4.80 11.08 -1.27
C ILE A 69 -3.65 10.09 -1.45
N SER A 70 -3.52 9.12 -0.56
CA SER A 70 -2.57 8.03 -0.76
C SER A 70 -3.28 6.69 -0.61
N SER A 71 -2.86 5.74 -1.42
CA SER A 71 -3.33 4.36 -1.34
C SER A 71 -2.15 3.42 -1.45
N LEU A 72 -2.27 2.25 -0.84
CA LEU A 72 -1.30 1.17 -1.00
C LEU A 72 -1.99 0.00 -1.69
N LEU A 73 -1.30 -0.62 -2.64
CA LEU A 73 -1.74 -1.89 -3.21
C LEU A 73 -0.83 -2.98 -2.68
N VAL A 74 -1.42 -3.95 -1.99
CA VAL A 74 -0.73 -5.13 -1.47
C VAL A 74 -1.15 -6.31 -2.31
N ALA A 75 -0.21 -7.12 -2.77
CA ALA A 75 -0.49 -8.31 -3.55
C ALA A 75 0.12 -9.56 -2.90
N ALA A 76 -0.62 -10.66 -2.94
CA ALA A 76 -0.18 -11.97 -2.53
C ALA A 76 -0.91 -13.06 -3.31
N GLY A 77 -0.17 -13.91 -4.02
CA GLY A 77 -0.77 -14.98 -4.82
C GLY A 77 -1.64 -14.42 -5.94
N ASP A 78 -2.92 -14.75 -5.93
CA ASP A 78 -3.93 -14.29 -6.88
C ASP A 78 -4.78 -13.12 -6.35
N ARG A 79 -4.40 -12.48 -5.23
CA ARG A 79 -5.18 -11.40 -4.62
C ARG A 79 -4.41 -10.08 -4.62
N VAL A 80 -5.15 -9.00 -4.82
CA VAL A 80 -4.68 -7.62 -4.67
C VAL A 80 -5.66 -6.87 -3.76
N TRP A 81 -5.14 -6.28 -2.69
CA TRP A 81 -5.87 -5.40 -1.80
C TRP A 81 -5.51 -3.95 -2.06
N VAL A 82 -6.51 -3.09 -2.16
CA VAL A 82 -6.33 -1.63 -2.26
C VAL A 82 -6.66 -1.03 -0.90
N LEU A 83 -5.64 -0.49 -0.24
CA LEU A 83 -5.71 0.13 1.08
C LEU A 83 -5.79 1.65 0.89
N HIS A 84 -7.00 2.19 0.90
CA HIS A 84 -7.25 3.59 0.54
C HIS A 84 -7.35 4.50 1.76
N ALA A 85 -6.56 5.58 1.80
CA ALA A 85 -6.59 6.55 2.89
C ALA A 85 -6.75 7.99 2.39
N SER A 86 -7.93 8.57 2.66
CA SER A 86 -8.26 9.96 2.39
C SER A 86 -8.93 10.63 3.61
N ALA A 87 -10.13 11.19 3.41
CA ALA A 87 -11.05 11.60 4.46
C ALA A 87 -11.67 10.39 5.20
N ALA A 88 -11.51 9.17 4.67
CA ALA A 88 -11.97 7.92 5.23
C ALA A 88 -10.97 6.80 4.89
N LEU A 89 -11.09 5.68 5.59
CA LEU A 89 -10.40 4.44 5.26
C LEU A 89 -11.33 3.53 4.46
N GLY A 90 -10.79 2.82 3.47
CA GLY A 90 -11.53 1.81 2.73
C GLY A 90 -10.60 0.72 2.21
N THR A 91 -11.08 -0.53 2.23
CA THR A 91 -10.38 -1.68 1.64
C THR A 91 -11.12 -2.18 0.40
N GLY A 92 -10.46 -2.14 -0.74
CA GLY A 92 -10.89 -2.79 -1.97
C GLY A 92 -10.18 -4.11 -2.18
N GLU A 93 -10.76 -5.02 -2.96
CA GLU A 93 -10.08 -6.28 -3.30
C GLU A 93 -10.37 -6.73 -4.73
N TYR A 94 -9.35 -7.31 -5.34
CA TYR A 94 -9.40 -7.99 -6.63
C TYR A 94 -8.81 -9.40 -6.54
N ARG A 95 -9.31 -10.26 -7.43
CA ARG A 95 -8.71 -11.56 -7.73
C ARG A 95 -8.16 -11.56 -9.16
N CYS A 96 -6.90 -11.94 -9.31
CA CYS A 96 -6.14 -11.83 -10.55
C CYS A 96 -5.82 -13.20 -11.15
N ALA A 97 -5.98 -13.31 -12.47
CA ALA A 97 -5.46 -14.42 -13.26
C ALA A 97 -3.95 -14.26 -13.50
N THR A 98 -3.31 -15.32 -13.99
CA THR A 98 -1.86 -15.35 -14.23
C THR A 98 -1.36 -14.37 -15.29
N ASP A 99 -2.25 -13.89 -16.16
CA ASP A 99 -1.97 -12.89 -17.20
C ASP A 99 -2.06 -11.44 -16.70
N GLY A 100 -2.42 -11.25 -15.43
CA GLY A 100 -2.59 -9.95 -14.78
C GLY A 100 -4.01 -9.38 -14.87
N ALA A 101 -4.95 -10.03 -15.54
CA ALA A 101 -6.35 -9.60 -15.56
C ALA A 101 -7.00 -9.87 -14.20
N CYS A 102 -7.65 -8.86 -13.63
CA CYS A 102 -8.20 -8.90 -12.29
C CYS A 102 -9.69 -8.53 -12.27
N ALA A 103 -10.46 -9.26 -11.48
CA ALA A 103 -11.89 -8.99 -11.24
C ALA A 103 -12.09 -8.57 -9.79
N ARG A 104 -12.88 -7.51 -9.58
CA ARG A 104 -13.19 -6.98 -8.24
C ARG A 104 -13.98 -8.00 -7.43
N THR A 105 -13.55 -8.25 -6.20
CA THR A 105 -14.22 -9.15 -5.24
C THR A 105 -14.77 -8.41 -4.02
N ARG A 106 -14.32 -7.16 -3.78
CA ARG A 106 -14.81 -6.31 -2.68
C ARG A 106 -14.84 -4.84 -3.10
N GLU A 107 -15.97 -4.18 -2.87
CA GLU A 107 -16.11 -2.70 -2.95
C GLU A 107 -15.41 -2.03 -1.76
N PHE A 108 -15.12 -0.74 -1.87
CA PHE A 108 -14.77 0.04 -0.69
C PHE A 108 -15.97 0.20 0.26
N ASP A 109 -15.77 -0.14 1.52
CA ASP A 109 -16.64 0.28 2.64
C ASP A 109 -15.91 1.38 3.42
N TYR A 110 -16.28 2.64 3.16
CA TYR A 110 -15.57 3.79 3.71
C TYR A 110 -15.99 4.11 5.15
N ARG A 111 -15.04 4.03 6.08
CA ARG A 111 -15.28 4.24 7.53
C ARG A 111 -14.17 5.06 8.20
N CYS A 112 -14.35 5.33 9.49
CA CYS A 112 -13.40 6.01 10.37
C CYS A 112 -12.93 7.37 9.85
N ARG A 113 -13.90 8.24 9.54
CA ARG A 113 -13.66 9.57 8.96
C ARG A 113 -13.06 10.59 9.92
N ASP A 114 -13.35 10.46 11.21
CA ASP A 114 -12.90 11.42 12.21
C ASP A 114 -11.43 11.16 12.59
N PRO A 115 -10.49 12.09 12.31
CA PRO A 115 -9.08 11.94 12.68
C PRO A 115 -8.81 12.14 14.18
N SER A 116 -9.80 12.62 14.95
CA SER A 116 -9.60 12.98 16.35
C SER A 116 -9.26 11.79 17.25
N ASN A 117 -8.80 12.11 18.46
CA ASN A 117 -8.60 11.15 19.54
C ASN A 117 -9.87 10.93 20.39
N ALA A 118 -11.04 11.31 19.89
CA ALA A 118 -12.30 11.00 20.57
C ALA A 118 -12.45 9.47 20.72
N PRO A 119 -13.02 8.98 21.84
CA PRO A 119 -13.14 7.53 22.09
C PRO A 119 -13.81 6.75 20.95
N ALA A 120 -14.86 7.30 20.33
CA ALA A 120 -15.55 6.66 19.20
C ALA A 120 -14.64 6.52 17.96
N SER A 121 -13.80 7.52 17.70
CA SER A 121 -12.91 7.58 16.54
C SER A 121 -11.72 6.62 16.71
N VAL A 122 -11.17 6.55 17.93
CA VAL A 122 -10.17 5.54 18.32
C VAL A 122 -10.76 4.13 18.23
N ALA A 123 -11.98 3.92 18.73
CA ALA A 123 -12.67 2.63 18.67
C ALA A 123 -12.90 2.18 17.22
N CYS A 124 -13.35 3.08 16.35
CA CYS A 124 -13.51 2.79 14.92
C CYS A 124 -12.20 2.32 14.29
N ARG A 125 -11.10 3.07 14.48
CA ARG A 125 -9.79 2.70 13.90
C ARG A 125 -9.26 1.37 14.47
N LYS A 126 -9.50 1.10 15.75
CA LYS A 126 -9.14 -0.19 16.37
C LYS A 126 -9.93 -1.35 15.76
N GLU A 127 -11.24 -1.18 15.57
CA GLU A 127 -12.11 -2.17 14.94
C GLU A 127 -11.69 -2.42 13.48
N PHE A 128 -11.50 -1.34 12.71
CA PHE A 128 -11.03 -1.40 11.33
C PHE A 128 -9.71 -2.16 11.23
N ARG A 129 -8.71 -1.82 12.06
CA ARG A 129 -7.42 -2.54 12.08
C ARG A 129 -7.57 -4.02 12.41
N SER A 130 -8.47 -4.36 13.33
CA SER A 130 -8.72 -5.74 13.72
C SER A 130 -9.36 -6.55 12.57
N ALA A 131 -10.29 -5.93 11.84
CA ALA A 131 -11.03 -6.57 10.76
C ALA A 131 -10.22 -6.65 9.45
N ASP A 132 -9.63 -5.53 9.02
CA ASP A 132 -8.97 -5.40 7.73
C ASP A 132 -7.46 -5.67 7.79
N GLY A 133 -6.87 -5.73 8.99
CA GLY A 133 -5.45 -6.00 9.15
C GLY A 133 -4.53 -4.81 8.86
N TRP A 134 -5.09 -3.62 8.63
CA TRP A 134 -4.30 -2.42 8.40
C TRP A 134 -5.00 -1.18 8.97
N ILE A 135 -4.26 -0.09 9.11
CA ILE A 135 -4.80 1.23 9.46
C ILE A 135 -3.97 2.32 8.80
N ALA A 136 -4.56 3.49 8.59
CA ALA A 136 -3.81 4.69 8.24
C ALA A 136 -4.34 5.95 8.93
N SER A 137 -3.53 7.00 8.91
CA SER A 137 -3.97 8.36 9.24
C SER A 137 -4.99 8.87 8.22
N VAL A 138 -6.10 9.45 8.68
CA VAL A 138 -7.11 10.11 7.83
C VAL A 138 -7.05 11.63 8.00
N ASP A 139 -7.46 12.38 6.99
CA ASP A 139 -7.59 13.84 7.06
C ASP A 139 -8.69 14.29 6.10
N PRO A 140 -9.86 14.72 6.60
CA PRO A 140 -10.96 15.23 5.79
C PRO A 140 -10.63 16.47 4.97
N SER A 141 -9.68 17.29 5.42
CA SER A 141 -9.23 18.51 4.71
C SER A 141 -8.14 18.20 3.68
N GLY A 142 -7.67 16.95 3.64
CA GLY A 142 -6.52 16.54 2.85
C GLY A 142 -5.21 16.94 3.54
N THR A 143 -4.17 16.15 3.30
CA THR A 143 -2.83 16.41 3.79
C THR A 143 -1.81 15.92 2.76
N ARG A 144 -0.58 16.35 2.93
CA ARG A 144 0.57 15.84 2.17
C ARG A 144 1.05 14.50 2.69
N THR A 145 0.79 14.19 3.97
CA THR A 145 1.40 13.05 4.65
C THR A 145 0.37 12.00 5.04
N ARG A 146 0.65 10.74 4.74
CA ARG A 146 -0.12 9.58 5.20
C ARG A 146 0.81 8.55 5.80
N GLU A 147 0.42 7.99 6.94
CA GLU A 147 1.09 6.86 7.56
C GLU A 147 0.18 5.66 7.56
N PHE A 148 0.71 4.51 7.14
CA PHE A 148 0.01 3.23 7.06
C PHE A 148 0.72 2.21 7.94
N LEU A 149 -0.05 1.38 8.63
CA LEU A 149 0.43 0.23 9.38
C LEU A 149 -0.29 -1.01 8.86
N ILE A 150 0.45 -2.00 8.38
CA ILE A 150 -0.06 -3.21 7.73
C ILE A 150 0.40 -4.43 8.52
N ASP A 151 -0.53 -5.26 9.01
CA ASP A 151 -0.23 -6.57 9.58
C ASP A 151 0.06 -7.57 8.45
N LEU A 152 1.34 -7.88 8.24
CA LEU A 152 1.81 -8.74 7.16
C LEU A 152 1.24 -10.17 7.23
N ARG A 153 0.78 -10.62 8.41
CA ARG A 153 0.14 -11.94 8.57
C ARG A 153 -1.26 -12.00 7.96
N ARG A 154 -1.91 -10.86 7.74
CA ARG A 154 -3.27 -10.80 7.18
C ARG A 154 -3.31 -10.89 5.66
N PHE A 155 -2.23 -10.51 4.99
CA PHE A 155 -2.18 -10.41 3.53
C PHE A 155 -1.42 -11.57 2.89
N GLY A 156 -0.43 -12.16 3.57
CA GLY A 156 0.44 -13.18 2.98
C GLY A 156 0.78 -14.31 3.93
N THR A 157 1.46 -15.33 3.39
CA THR A 157 2.04 -16.45 4.16
C THR A 157 3.54 -16.52 3.89
N SER A 158 4.29 -17.37 4.61
CA SER A 158 5.70 -17.62 4.30
C SER A 158 5.94 -18.22 2.91
N ARG A 159 4.89 -18.78 2.27
CA ARG A 159 4.97 -19.36 0.92
C ARG A 159 4.49 -18.41 -0.18
N THR A 160 3.88 -17.30 0.20
CA THR A 160 3.27 -16.36 -0.73
C THR A 160 3.87 -14.97 -0.46
N PRO A 161 4.97 -14.60 -1.16
CA PRO A 161 5.63 -13.33 -0.92
C PRO A 161 4.67 -12.17 -1.19
N LEU A 162 4.82 -11.11 -0.40
CA LEU A 162 4.04 -9.90 -0.53
C LEU A 162 4.72 -8.96 -1.52
N SER A 163 3.92 -8.27 -2.33
CA SER A 163 4.39 -7.19 -3.19
C SER A 163 3.60 -5.92 -2.90
N LEU A 164 4.25 -4.76 -2.96
CA LEU A 164 3.69 -3.47 -2.58
C LEU A 164 3.87 -2.45 -3.70
N ALA A 165 2.77 -1.83 -4.10
CA ALA A 165 2.80 -0.54 -4.78
C ALA A 165 2.26 0.55 -3.84
N VAL A 166 2.91 1.70 -3.88
CA VAL A 166 2.55 2.92 -3.15
C VAL A 166 2.05 3.92 -4.18
N THR A 167 0.89 4.52 -3.94
CA THR A 167 0.27 5.44 -4.89
C THR A 167 -0.17 6.71 -4.19
N GLY A 168 -0.21 7.80 -4.96
CA GLY A 168 -0.59 9.11 -4.45
C GLY A 168 -1.29 9.93 -5.51
N LEU A 169 -2.45 10.49 -5.18
CA LEU A 169 -3.14 11.45 -6.05
C LEU A 169 -2.87 12.85 -5.53
N VAL A 170 -2.06 13.61 -6.26
CA VAL A 170 -1.98 15.06 -6.07
C VAL A 170 -3.21 15.67 -6.74
N LEU A 171 -4.03 16.35 -5.95
CA LEU A 171 -5.33 16.84 -6.42
C LEU A 171 -5.14 17.97 -7.46
N PRO A 172 -5.99 18.02 -8.51
CA PRO A 172 -7.19 17.18 -8.69
C PRO A 172 -6.97 15.82 -9.38
N ASP A 173 -5.91 15.64 -10.16
CA ASP A 173 -5.84 14.54 -11.14
C ASP A 173 -4.43 14.00 -11.45
N ARG A 174 -3.39 14.41 -10.73
CA ARG A 174 -2.03 13.87 -10.95
C ARG A 174 -1.81 12.61 -10.12
N ALA A 175 -1.94 11.46 -10.78
CA ALA A 175 -1.62 10.17 -10.19
C ALA A 175 -0.11 9.91 -10.16
N LEU A 176 0.37 9.50 -8.99
CA LEU A 176 1.76 9.13 -8.70
C LEU A 176 1.79 7.66 -8.30
N ARG A 177 2.89 6.98 -8.60
CA ARG A 177 3.10 5.57 -8.23
C ARG A 177 4.55 5.25 -7.97
N TRP A 178 4.77 4.28 -7.08
CA TRP A 178 6.04 3.62 -6.88
C TRP A 178 5.82 2.14 -6.53
N PRO A 179 6.55 1.19 -7.14
CA PRO A 179 7.46 1.38 -8.28
C PRO A 179 6.76 1.89 -9.55
N ALA A 180 7.55 2.46 -10.45
CA ALA A 180 7.07 2.80 -11.79
C ALA A 180 6.68 1.52 -12.55
N GLY A 181 5.73 1.64 -13.48
CA GLY A 181 5.24 0.53 -14.29
C GLY A 181 3.97 0.90 -15.06
N ASP A 182 3.44 -0.06 -15.80
CA ASP A 182 2.35 0.13 -16.77
C ASP A 182 1.15 -0.78 -16.44
N ASP A 183 0.58 -0.55 -15.27
CA ASP A 183 -0.61 -1.26 -14.78
C ASP A 183 -1.54 -0.32 -14.01
N ASP A 184 -2.74 -0.79 -13.69
CA ASP A 184 -3.81 0.07 -13.14
C ASP A 184 -3.58 0.51 -11.70
N ALA A 185 -2.47 0.11 -11.06
CA ALA A 185 -2.06 0.67 -9.77
C ALA A 185 -1.87 2.19 -9.87
N GLY A 186 -1.41 2.68 -11.03
CA GLY A 186 -1.25 4.11 -11.32
C GLY A 186 -2.52 4.82 -11.78
N SER A 187 -3.69 4.17 -11.81
CA SER A 187 -4.92 4.76 -12.34
C SER A 187 -5.44 5.90 -11.47
N VAL A 188 -5.71 7.06 -12.08
CA VAL A 188 -6.35 8.21 -11.42
C VAL A 188 -7.67 7.81 -10.77
N LYS A 189 -8.50 7.02 -11.46
CA LYS A 189 -9.79 6.56 -10.94
C LYS A 189 -9.65 5.73 -9.67
N LEU A 190 -8.70 4.78 -9.66
CA LEU A 190 -8.42 3.96 -8.49
C LEU A 190 -8.01 4.83 -7.30
N GLN A 191 -7.12 5.79 -7.53
CA GLN A 191 -6.63 6.69 -6.48
C GLN A 191 -7.69 7.71 -6.00
N GLN A 192 -8.68 8.03 -6.83
CA GLN A 192 -9.87 8.78 -6.44
C GLN A 192 -10.86 7.93 -5.63
N GLY A 193 -10.60 6.62 -5.47
CA GLY A 193 -11.46 5.72 -4.72
C GLY A 193 -12.53 5.02 -5.56
N PHE A 194 -12.41 5.02 -6.88
CA PHE A 194 -13.28 4.28 -7.79
C PHE A 194 -12.66 2.93 -8.16
N LEU A 195 -13.30 1.84 -7.74
CA LEU A 195 -12.88 0.48 -8.09
C LEU A 195 -13.71 -0.04 -9.27
N GLU A 196 -13.13 0.02 -10.47
CA GLU A 196 -13.75 -0.60 -11.64
C GLU A 196 -13.87 -2.12 -11.47
N GLU A 197 -14.86 -2.73 -12.11
CA GLU A 197 -15.10 -4.18 -12.02
C GLU A 197 -13.91 -5.01 -12.52
N ARG A 198 -13.16 -4.46 -13.49
CA ARG A 198 -12.00 -5.09 -14.10
C ARG A 198 -10.81 -4.13 -14.06
N MET A 199 -9.67 -4.67 -13.69
CA MET A 199 -8.38 -3.97 -13.69
C MET A 199 -7.30 -4.94 -14.19
N ARG A 200 -6.14 -4.40 -14.53
CA ARG A 200 -4.92 -5.15 -14.81
C ARG A 200 -3.85 -4.75 -13.81
N PHE A 201 -3.33 -5.72 -13.07
CA PHE A 201 -2.20 -5.52 -12.16
C PHE A 201 -1.02 -6.41 -12.54
N THR A 202 0.19 -5.92 -12.26
CA THR A 202 1.44 -6.65 -12.46
C THR A 202 2.28 -6.72 -11.18
N PRO A 203 1.80 -7.41 -10.12
CA PRO A 203 2.49 -7.46 -8.82
C PRO A 203 3.97 -7.85 -8.85
N ARG A 204 4.39 -8.64 -9.85
CA ARG A 204 5.80 -9.03 -10.02
C ARG A 204 6.73 -7.85 -10.31
N SER A 205 6.21 -6.73 -10.77
CA SER A 205 6.96 -5.48 -10.98
C SER A 205 6.98 -4.56 -9.75
N TRP A 206 6.21 -4.90 -8.71
CA TRP A 206 6.08 -4.09 -7.51
C TRP A 206 7.19 -4.39 -6.50
N PHE A 207 7.25 -3.62 -5.42
CA PHE A 207 8.27 -3.79 -4.41
C PHE A 207 8.02 -5.07 -3.59
N GLY A 208 8.92 -6.05 -3.67
CA GLY A 208 8.84 -7.27 -2.88
C GLY A 208 9.11 -7.02 -1.39
N ILE A 209 8.25 -7.54 -0.53
CA ILE A 209 8.41 -7.49 0.93
C ILE A 209 8.82 -8.88 1.43
N GLY A 210 10.07 -9.01 1.87
CA GLY A 210 10.56 -10.17 2.59
C GLY A 210 9.89 -10.32 3.96
N ARG A 211 9.63 -11.55 4.39
CA ARG A 211 9.13 -11.85 5.74
C ARG A 211 10.26 -12.40 6.60
#